data_AF-A0A1G3A0Q7-F1
#
_entry.id   AF-A0A1G3A0Q7-F1
#
_cell.length_a   1.000
_cell.length_b   1.000
_cell.length_c   1.000
_cell.angle_alpha   90.00
_cell.angle_beta   90.00
_cell.angle_gamma   90.00
#
_symmetry.space_group_name_H-M   'P 1'
#
loop_
_entity.id
_entity.type
_entity.pdbx_description
1 polymer ?
#
loop_
_entity_poly.entity_id
_entity_poly.type
_entity_poly.pdbx_seq_one_letter_code
_entity_poly.pdbx_strand_id
1 'polypeptide(L)' 'MRRTNVVLDAALVDQARGITGIKTCRAVIDYALHELVRRKRVRDILLLRGAVSWEGDLSSMRRGRTWDDSR' A
#
# COMPACT_ATOMS: atom_id res chain seq x y z
N MET A 1 7.17 -16.96 -15.76
CA MET A 1 5.86 -16.26 -15.87
C MET A 1 4.80 -17.23 -16.41
N ARG A 2 3.55 -17.13 -15.96
CA ARG A 2 2.42 -17.93 -16.46
C ARG A 2 1.50 -17.03 -17.31
N ARG A 3 0.95 -17.55 -18.42
CA ARG A 3 -0.13 -16.89 -19.16
C ARG A 3 -1.48 -17.43 -18.68
N THR A 4 -2.46 -16.54 -18.55
CA THR A 4 -3.84 -16.85 -18.15
C THR A 4 -4.77 -15.90 -18.90
N ASN A 5 -5.88 -16.40 -19.42
CA ASN A 5 -6.96 -15.57 -19.95
C ASN A 5 -7.94 -15.28 -18.80
N VAL A 6 -8.27 -14.01 -18.59
CA VAL A 6 -9.21 -13.54 -17.55
C VAL A 6 -10.14 -12.51 -18.15
N VAL A 7 -11.40 -12.52 -17.74
CA VAL A 7 -12.36 -11.46 -18.04
C VAL A 7 -12.19 -10.35 -17.00
N LEU A 8 -12.16 -9.09 -17.46
CA LEU A 8 -11.94 -7.91 -16.63
C LEU A 8 -12.95 -6.83 -17.03
N ASP A 9 -13.34 -6.02 -16.05
CA ASP A 9 -14.09 -4.79 -16.29
C ASP A 9 -13.16 -3.75 -16.96
N ALA A 10 -13.52 -3.36 -18.18
CA ALA A 10 -12.75 -2.38 -18.96
C ALA A 10 -12.74 -0.99 -18.32
N ALA A 11 -13.86 -0.55 -17.72
CA ALA A 11 -13.96 0.76 -17.08
C ALA A 11 -13.05 0.83 -15.84
N LEU A 12 -13.02 -0.24 -15.05
CA LEU A 12 -12.10 -0.35 -13.91
C LEU A 12 -10.62 -0.37 -14.35
N VAL A 13 -10.30 -1.10 -15.44
CA VAL A 13 -8.94 -1.12 -16.00
C VAL A 13 -8.53 0.27 -16.47
N ASP A 14 -9.38 1.00 -17.20
CA ASP A 14 -9.04 2.33 -17.69
C ASP A 14 -8.97 3.38 -16.58
N GLN A 15 -9.82 3.29 -15.56
CA GLN A 15 -9.67 4.10 -14.34
C GLN A 15 -8.34 3.81 -13.64
N ALA A 16 -7.95 2.54 -13.48
CA ALA A 16 -6.68 2.16 -12.88
C ALA A 16 -5.48 2.64 -13.72
N ARG A 17 -5.56 2.59 -15.05
CA ARG A 17 -4.54 3.15 -15.96
C ARG A 17 -4.42 4.67 -15.81
N GLY A 18 -5.55 5.39 -15.71
CA GLY A 18 -5.58 6.83 -15.48
C GLY A 18 -4.95 7.24 -14.16
N ILE A 19 -5.26 6.54 -13.06
CA ILE A 19 -4.72 6.81 -11.72
C ILE A 19 -3.22 6.46 -11.61
N THR A 20 -2.78 5.35 -12.24
CA THR A 20 -1.40 4.86 -12.10
C THR A 20 -0.44 5.33 -13.20
N GLY A 21 -0.95 5.88 -14.30
CA GLY A 21 -0.17 6.18 -15.51
C GLY A 21 0.31 4.95 -16.29
N ILE A 22 -0.04 3.73 -15.86
CA ILE A 22 0.46 2.50 -16.46
C ILE A 22 -0.24 2.23 -17.81
N LYS A 23 0.55 2.08 -18.87
CA LYS A 23 0.03 2.01 -20.25
C LYS A 23 -0.64 0.67 -20.62
N THR A 24 -0.26 -0.46 -20.02
CA THR A 24 -0.77 -1.79 -20.43
C THR A 24 -1.60 -2.45 -19.33
N CYS A 25 -2.71 -3.09 -19.71
CA CYS A 25 -3.58 -3.84 -18.79
C CYS A 25 -2.78 -4.89 -18.00
N ARG A 26 -1.89 -5.62 -18.69
CA ARG A 26 -0.96 -6.58 -18.06
C ARG A 26 -0.12 -5.98 -16.93
N ALA A 27 0.45 -4.79 -17.12
CA ALA A 27 1.25 -4.14 -16.08
C ALA A 27 0.38 -3.57 -14.95
N VAL A 28 -0.85 -3.13 -15.24
CA VAL A 28 -1.83 -2.75 -14.20
C VAL A 28 -2.20 -3.95 -13.32
N ILE A 29 -2.46 -5.11 -13.92
CA ILE A 29 -2.76 -6.36 -13.17
C ILE A 29 -1.58 -6.75 -12.28
N ASP A 30 -0.36 -6.74 -12.82
CA ASP A 30 0.85 -7.08 -12.07
C ASP A 30 1.08 -6.12 -10.87
N TYR A 31 0.95 -4.82 -11.12
CA TYR A 31 1.01 -3.79 -10.08
C TYR A 31 -0.08 -3.99 -9.01
N ALA A 32 -1.34 -4.23 -9.42
CA ALA A 32 -2.46 -4.42 -8.51
C ALA A 32 -2.29 -5.66 -7.63
N LEU A 33 -1.76 -6.77 -8.18
CA LEU A 33 -1.47 -7.98 -7.41
C LEU A 33 -0.34 -7.75 -6.40
N HIS A 34 0.74 -7.08 -6.79
CA HIS A 34 1.83 -6.71 -5.87
C HIS A 34 1.33 -5.78 -4.74
N GLU A 35 0.54 -4.76 -5.08
CA GLU A 35 0.00 -3.82 -4.10
C GLU A 35 -1.01 -4.48 -3.14
N LEU A 36 -1.84 -5.42 -3.64
CA LEU A 36 -2.74 -6.22 -2.80
C LEU A 36 -1.96 -7.05 -1.76
N VAL A 37 -0.91 -7.77 -2.19
CA VAL A 37 -0.05 -8.56 -1.29
C VAL A 37 0.67 -7.66 -0.29
N ARG A 38 1.20 -6.52 -0.74
CA ARG A 38 1.87 -5.53 0.12
C ARG A 38 0.92 -5.00 1.20
N ARG A 39 -0.31 -4.61 0.83
CA ARG A 39 -1.34 -4.13 1.77
C ARG A 39 -1.74 -5.18 2.81
N LYS A 40 -1.78 -6.46 2.44
CA LYS A 40 -2.03 -7.56 3.38
C LYS A 40 -0.87 -7.70 4.37
N ARG A 41 0.38 -7.81 3.90
CA ARG A 41 1.57 -7.88 4.77
C ARG A 41 1.69 -6.71 5.75
N VAL A 42 1.37 -5.48 5.31
CA VAL A 42 1.36 -4.30 6.19
C VAL A 42 0.25 -4.39 7.25
N ARG A 43 -0.90 -5.00 6.92
CA ARG A 43 -1.97 -5.26 7.89
C ARG A 43 -1.55 -6.31 8.93
N ASP A 44 -0.76 -7.30 8.54
CA ASP A 44 -0.29 -8.36 9.45
C ASP A 44 0.62 -7.80 10.56
N ILE A 45 1.24 -6.63 10.37
CA ILE A 45 1.94 -5.89 11.44
C ILE A 45 1.00 -5.55 12.62
N LEU A 46 -0.31 -5.38 12.37
CA LEU A 46 -1.29 -5.14 13.44
C LEU A 46 -1.45 -6.35 14.37
N LEU A 47 -1.07 -7.56 13.95
CA LEU A 47 -1.06 -8.76 14.81
C LEU A 47 0.04 -8.71 15.88
N LEU A 48 1.09 -7.87 15.68
CA LEU A 48 2.15 -7.67 16.66
C LEU A 48 1.70 -6.76 17.83
N ARG A 49 0.53 -6.10 17.73
CA ARG A 49 -0.04 -5.25 18.77
C ARG A 49 -0.31 -6.08 20.04
N GLY A 50 0.45 -5.82 21.10
CA GLY A 50 0.32 -6.51 22.38
C GLY A 50 0.97 -7.90 22.44
N ALA A 51 1.40 -8.45 21.30
CA ALA A 51 2.21 -9.67 21.23
C ALA A 51 3.72 -9.40 21.42
N VAL A 52 4.16 -8.16 21.19
CA VAL A 52 5.56 -7.74 21.32
C VAL A 52 5.66 -6.64 22.39
N SER A 53 6.57 -6.81 23.34
CA SER A 53 6.96 -5.73 24.26
C SER A 53 7.74 -4.67 23.49
N TRP A 54 7.30 -3.41 23.54
CA TRP A 54 7.99 -2.30 22.91
C TRP A 54 8.71 -1.47 23.97
N GLU A 55 10.03 -1.34 23.85
CA GLU A 55 10.87 -0.56 24.76
C GLU A 55 11.29 0.76 24.10
N GLY A 56 10.97 1.88 24.76
CA GLY A 56 11.35 3.22 24.33
C GLY A 56 10.53 4.31 25.01
N ASP A 57 11.00 5.56 24.94
CA ASP A 57 10.23 6.72 25.38
C ASP A 57 9.73 7.52 24.16
N LEU A 58 8.42 7.43 23.91
CA LEU A 58 7.74 8.18 22.84
C LEU A 58 7.89 9.70 23.01
N SER A 59 8.01 10.19 24.23
CA SER A 59 8.18 11.62 24.55
C SER A 59 9.53 12.09 24.01
N SER A 60 10.60 11.37 24.36
CA SER A 60 11.95 11.61 23.84
C SER A 60 12.04 11.54 22.32
N MET A 61 11.41 10.53 21.69
CA MET A 61 11.40 10.38 20.22
C MET A 61 10.54 11.43 19.48
N ARG A 62 9.80 12.28 20.21
CA ARG A 62 8.93 13.33 19.64
C ARG A 62 9.43 14.75 19.94
N ARG A 63 10.41 14.94 20.83
CA ARG A 63 11.06 16.24 21.06
C ARG A 63 11.64 16.77 19.74
N GLY A 64 11.33 18.03 19.42
CA GLY A 64 11.75 18.67 18.16
C GLY A 64 10.73 18.60 17.01
N ARG A 65 9.57 17.93 17.16
CA ARG A 65 8.45 18.10 16.22
C ARG A 65 7.73 19.42 16.49
N THR A 66 8.21 20.49 15.89
CA THR A 66 7.41 21.70 15.69
C THR A 66 6.31 21.38 14.68
N TRP A 67 5.06 21.54 15.07
CA TRP A 67 3.94 21.49 14.13
C TRP A 67 3.90 22.84 13.40
N ASP A 68 4.18 22.84 12.10
CA ASP A 68 4.07 24.03 11.27
C ASP A 68 2.59 24.23 10.90
N ASP A 69 1.92 25.09 11.65
CA ASP A 69 0.49 25.42 11.53
C ASP A 69 0.24 26.55 10.50
N SER A 70 1.19 26.77 9.58
CA SER A 70 1.13 27.85 8.59
C SER A 70 0.34 27.48 7.33
N ARG A 71 -0.98 27.21 7.47
CA ARG A 71 -1.89 27.05 6.32
C ARG A 71 -3.32 27.54 6.56
#